data_AF-A0A933TNQ3-F1
#
_entry.id   AF-A0A933TNQ3-F1
#
_cell.length_a   1.000
_cell.length_b   1.000
_cell.length_c   1.000
_cell.angle_alpha   90.00
_cell.angle_beta   90.00
_cell.angle_gamma   90.00
#
_symmetry.space_group_name_H-M   'P 1'
#
loop_
_entity.id
_entity.type
_entity.pdbx_description
1 polymer ?
#
loop_
_entity_poly.entity_id
_entity_poly.type
_entity_poly.pdbx_seq_one_letter_code
_entity_poly.pdbx_strand_id
1 'polypeptide(L)' 'MAKRDPQRTMKLRIAVRYLLDRECLAKGNQSRLAEHFKVSRQRVHQIVVEERRREHQVSVAH' A
#
# COMPACT_ATOMS: atom_id res chain seq x y z
N MET A 1 -14.28 -1.92 17.59
CA MET A 1 -13.37 -1.77 16.43
C MET A 1 -14.19 -1.32 15.23
N ALA A 2 -13.92 -0.14 14.65
CA ALA A 2 -14.64 0.33 13.47
C ALA A 2 -14.57 -0.71 12.34
N LYS A 3 -15.73 -1.07 11.76
CA LYS A 3 -15.83 -1.98 10.61
C LYS A 3 -14.85 -1.49 9.54
N ARG A 4 -13.82 -2.29 9.26
CA ARG A 4 -12.82 -1.98 8.23
C ARG A 4 -13.57 -1.85 6.91
N ASP A 5 -13.48 -0.70 6.27
CA ASP A 5 -14.05 -0.48 4.95
C ASP A 5 -13.20 -1.27 3.93
N PRO A 6 -13.73 -2.36 3.34
CA PRO A 6 -12.97 -3.22 2.45
C PRO A 6 -12.65 -2.50 1.14
N GLN A 7 -13.53 -1.62 0.66
CA GLN A 7 -13.35 -0.90 -0.61
C GLN A 7 -12.22 0.12 -0.51
N ARG A 8 -12.13 0.86 0.59
CA ARG A 8 -11.02 1.78 0.87
C ARG A 8 -9.68 1.04 0.93
N THR A 9 -9.65 -0.11 1.60
CA THR A 9 -8.43 -0.93 1.69
C THR A 9 -8.01 -1.44 0.31
N MET A 10 -8.96 -1.85 -0.51
CA MET A 10 -8.72 -2.29 -1.89
C MET A 10 -8.15 -1.15 -2.76
N LYS A 11 -8.75 0.04 -2.71
CA LYS A 11 -8.24 1.22 -3.45
C LYS A 11 -6.84 1.62 -3.01
N LEU A 12 -6.55 1.57 -1.70
CA LEU A 12 -5.21 1.83 -1.17
C LEU A 12 -4.18 0.82 -1.69
N ARG A 13 -4.53 -0.47 -1.75
CA ARG A 13 -3.64 -1.51 -2.32
C ARG A 13 -3.32 -1.26 -3.78
N ILE A 14 -4.33 -0.88 -4.59
CA ILE A 14 -4.13 -0.55 -6.01
C ILE A 14 -3.16 0.64 -6.15
N ALA A 15 -3.38 1.71 -5.38
CA ALA A 15 -2.50 2.89 -5.41
C ALA A 15 -1.07 2.56 -4.98
N VAL A 16 -0.91 1.76 -3.91
CA VAL A 16 0.40 1.32 -3.43
C VAL A 16 1.14 0.50 -4.49
N ARG A 17 0.46 -0.46 -5.13
CA ARG A 17 1.05 -1.29 -6.18
C ARG A 17 1.52 -0.45 -7.38
N TYR A 18 0.68 0.48 -7.84
CA TYR A 18 1.05 1.39 -8.92
C TYR A 18 2.27 2.26 -8.58
N LEU A 19 2.40 2.69 -7.32
CA LEU A 19 3.56 3.48 -6.86
C LEU A 19 4.82 2.64 -6.67
N LEU A 20 4.69 1.35 -6.30
CA LEU A 20 5.81 0.40 -6.22
C LEU A 20 6.36 0.09 -7.60
N ASP A 21 5.49 -0.25 -8.56
CA ASP A 21 5.82 -0.54 -9.95
C ASP A 21 6.62 0.58 -10.62
N ARG A 22 6.29 1.84 -10.30
CA ARG A 22 6.96 3.03 -10.84
C ARG A 22 8.14 3.54 -10.03
N GLU A 23 8.59 2.77 -9.02
CA GLU A 23 9.64 3.16 -8.05
C GLU A 23 9.40 4.53 -7.35
N CYS A 24 8.16 5.02 -7.40
CA CYS A 24 7.78 6.35 -6.92
C CYS A 24 7.37 6.35 -5.45
N LEU A 25 7.62 5.28 -4.69
CA LEU A 25 7.21 5.17 -3.29
C LEU A 25 8.23 5.81 -2.33
N ALA A 26 8.51 7.10 -2.55
CA ALA A 26 9.37 7.91 -1.69
C ALA A 26 8.76 8.11 -0.27
N LYS A 27 9.60 8.43 0.73
CA LYS A 27 9.21 8.60 2.15
C LYS A 27 7.99 9.52 2.36
N GLY A 28 7.81 10.55 1.54
CA GLY A 28 6.68 11.49 1.62
C GLY A 28 5.34 10.94 1.12
N ASN A 29 5.35 9.93 0.25
CA ASN A 29 4.13 9.43 -0.39
C ASN A 29 3.29 8.57 0.56
N GLN A 30 3.90 7.91 1.55
CA GLN A 30 3.13 7.15 2.56
C GLN A 30 2.30 8.07 3.46
N SER A 31 2.81 9.26 3.81
CA SER A 31 2.05 10.25 4.60
C SER A 31 0.89 10.83 3.78
N ARG A 32 1.13 11.18 2.51
CA ARG A 32 0.08 11.62 1.58
C ARG A 32 -1.02 10.58 1.38
N LEU A 33 -0.66 9.29 1.25
CA LEU A 33 -1.63 8.20 1.18
C LEU A 33 -2.43 8.05 2.47
N ALA A 34 -1.78 8.20 3.63
CA ALA A 34 -2.45 8.11 4.92
C ALA A 34 -3.54 9.19 5.07
N GLU A 35 -3.21 10.43 4.72
CA GLU A 35 -4.15 11.56 4.71
C GLU A 35 -5.29 11.34 3.71
N HIS A 36 -4.96 11.00 2.45
CA HIS A 36 -5.95 10.81 1.39
C HIS A 36 -6.96 9.70 1.71
N PHE A 37 -6.48 8.56 2.20
CA PHE A 37 -7.33 7.41 2.53
C PHE A 37 -7.91 7.49 3.96
N LYS A 38 -7.59 8.53 4.74
CA LYS A 38 -8.01 8.67 6.15
C LYS A 38 -7.66 7.42 6.97
N VAL A 39 -6.42 6.98 6.87
CA VAL A 39 -5.86 5.83 7.61
C VAL A 39 -4.56 6.25 8.29
N SER A 40 -4.09 5.46 9.26
CA SER A 40 -2.79 5.74 9.88
C SER A 40 -1.64 5.46 8.91
N ARG A 41 -0.54 6.22 9.06
CA ARG A 41 0.72 5.96 8.35
C ARG A 41 1.23 4.53 8.57
N GLN A 42 1.05 4.00 9.77
CA GLN A 42 1.38 2.62 10.11
C GLN A 42 0.58 1.62 9.26
N ARG A 43 -0.71 1.89 8.99
CA ARG A 43 -1.52 1.03 8.14
C ARG A 43 -1.07 1.05 6.68
N VAL A 44 -0.70 2.23 6.17
CA VAL A 44 -0.11 2.36 4.82
C VAL A 44 1.20 1.58 4.75
N HIS A 45 2.08 1.73 5.74
CA HIS A 45 3.35 1.00 5.81
C HIS A 45 3.15 -0.52 5.79
N GLN A 46 2.20 -1.05 6.57
CA GLN A 46 1.86 -2.49 6.55
C GLN A 46 1.47 -2.95 5.15
N ILE A 47 0.60 -2.22 4.46
CA ILE A 47 0.16 -2.57 3.11
C ILE A 47 1.32 -2.52 2.11
N VAL A 48 2.21 -1.54 2.22
CA VAL A 48 3.42 -1.45 1.37
C VAL A 48 4.32 -2.68 1.58
N VAL A 49 4.54 -3.09 2.83
CA VAL A 49 5.34 -4.29 3.14
C VAL A 49 4.69 -5.56 2.60
N GLU A 50 3.36 -5.69 2.76
CA GLU A 50 2.58 -6.82 2.23
C GLU A 50 2.70 -6.91 0.70
N GLU A 51 2.52 -5.80 -0.03
CA GLU A 51 2.59 -5.80 -1.50
C GLU A 51 4.01 -6.05 -2.01
N ARG A 52 5.05 -5.46 -1.38
CA ARG A 52 6.46 -5.77 -1.73
C ARG A 52 6.81 -7.25 -1.54
N ARG A 53 6.33 -7.86 -0.46
CA ARG A 53 6.53 -9.31 -0.22
C ARG A 53 5.84 -10.14 -1.30
N ARG A 54 4.68 -9.68 -1.79
CA ARG A 54 3.94 -10.33 -2.86
C ARG A 54 4.64 -10.22 -4.21
N GLU A 55 5.17 -9.06 -4.55
CA GLU A 55 5.97 -8.85 -5.77
C GLU A 55 7.20 -9.77 -5.80
N HIS A 56 7.94 -9.86 -4.68
CA HIS A 56 9.07 -10.78 -4.60
C HIS A 56 8.68 -12.25 -4.74
N GLN A 57 7.50 -12.69 -4.27
CA GLN A 57 7.07 -14.08 -4.47
C GLN A 57 6.76 -14.40 -5.93
N VAL A 58 6.25 -13.44 -6.70
CA VAL A 58 5.92 -13.65 -8.12
C VAL A 58 7.19 -13.64 -8.98
N SER A 59 8.19 -12.83 -8.62
CA SER A 59 9.46 -12.75 -9.37
C SER A 59 10.37 -13.97 -9.22
N VAL A 60 10.17 -14.82 -8.22
CA VAL A 60 10.99 -16.04 -7.98
C VAL A 60 10.34 -17.29 -8.60
N ALA A 61 9.10 -17.17 -9.10
CA ALA A 61 8.34 -18.26 -9.71
C ALA A 61 8.46 -18.30 -11.24
N HIS A 62 9.43 -17.58 -11.83
CA HIS A 62 9.62 -17.44 -13.27
C HIS A 62 11.01 -17.90 -13.71
#